data_AF-A0A0D3VA12-F1
#
_entry.id   AF-A0A0D3VA12-F1
#
_cell.length_a   1.000
_cell.length_b   1.000
_cell.length_c   1.000
_cell.angle_alpha   90.00
_cell.angle_beta   90.00
_cell.angle_gamma   90.00
#
_symmetry.space_group_name_H-M   'P 1'
#
loop_
_entity.id
_entity.type
_entity.pdbx_description
1 polymer ?
#
loop_
_entity_poly.entity_id
_entity_poly.type
_entity_poly.pdbx_seq_one_letter_code
_entity_poly.pdbx_strand_id
1 'polypeptide(L)' 'MNPITIYKLIESKRSELNTLASIYGVRDQRILVKSVQLDRIINVYMKKFQKEKIEYINNQNDKMTNSSRTKELIGML' A
#
# COMPACT_ATOMS: atom_id res chain seq x y z
N MET A 1 8.05 -5.00 -5.76
CA MET A 1 8.22 -5.40 -4.35
C MET A 1 6.98 -6.23 -3.99
N ASN A 2 7.14 -7.46 -3.49
CA ASN A 2 5.99 -8.34 -3.24
C ASN A 2 5.19 -7.84 -2.02
N PRO A 3 3.85 -7.65 -2.12
CA PRO A 3 3.01 -7.19 -1.01
C PRO A 3 3.16 -8.02 0.26
N ILE A 4 3.34 -9.34 0.10
CA ILE A 4 3.51 -10.29 1.20
C ILE A 4 4.81 -10.02 1.96
N THR A 5 5.88 -9.67 1.25
CA THR A 5 7.19 -9.36 1.85
C THR A 5 7.12 -8.07 2.67
N ILE A 6 6.42 -7.05 2.18
CA ILE A 6 6.22 -5.80 2.93
C ILE A 6 5.37 -6.04 4.17
N TYR A 7 4.29 -6.82 4.04
CA TYR A 7 3.46 -7.19 5.18
C TYR A 7 4.29 -7.88 6.27
N LYS A 8 5.10 -8.89 5.90
CA LYS A 8 6.01 -9.58 6.85
C LYS A 8 6.98 -8.62 7.54
N LEU A 9 7.51 -7.63 6.82
CA LEU A 9 8.40 -6.61 7.38
C LEU A 9 7.69 -5.72 8.40
N ILE A 10 6.47 -5.26 8.09
CA ILE A 10 5.64 -4.48 9.01
C ILE A 10 5.30 -5.29 10.25
N GLU A 11 4.91 -6.55 10.07
CA GLU A 11 4.57 -7.45 11.18
C GLU A 11 5.76 -7.66 12.12
N SER A 12 6.94 -7.92 11.56
CA SER A 12 8.19 -8.08 12.32
C SER A 12 8.53 -6.83 13.12
N LYS A 13 8.45 -5.64 12.50
CA LYS A 13 8.76 -4.37 13.17
C LYS A 13 7.76 -4.00 14.26
N ARG A 14 6.48 -4.31 14.06
CA ARG A 14 5.44 -4.16 15.08
C ARG A 14 5.67 -5.09 16.26
N SER A 15 6.06 -6.34 16.01
CA SER A 15 6.40 -7.27 17.09
C SER A 15 7.61 -6.79 17.89
N GLU A 16 8.68 -6.32 17.23
CA GLU A 16 9.85 -5.72 17.90
C GLU A 16 9.43 -4.55 18.80
N LEU A 17 8.61 -3.64 18.28
CA LEU A 17 8.13 -2.48 19.01
C LEU A 17 7.29 -2.86 20.23
N ASN A 18 6.39 -3.83 20.09
CA ASN A 18 5.56 -4.32 21.19
C ASN A 18 6.41 -4.97 22.30
N THR A 19 7.42 -5.77 21.93
CA THR A 19 8.36 -6.33 22.91
C THR A 19 9.10 -5.23 23.65
N LEU A 20 9.63 -4.24 22.93
CA LEU A 20 10.34 -3.12 23.55
C LEU A 20 9.41 -2.27 24.43
N ALA A 21 8.17 -2.03 24.02
CA ALA A 21 7.17 -1.32 24.81
C ALA A 21 6.79 -2.09 26.08
N SER A 22 6.78 -3.42 26.04
CA SER A 22 6.55 -4.26 27.22
C SER A 22 7.69 -4.19 28.24
N ILE A 23 8.93 -3.95 27.77
CA ILE A 23 10.12 -3.89 28.63
C ILE A 23 10.32 -2.48 29.20
N TYR A 24 10.23 -1.46 28.33
CA TYR A 24 10.59 -0.08 28.67
C TYR A 24 9.39 0.82 28.94
N GLY A 25 8.18 0.36 28.63
CA GLY A 25 6.94 1.13 28.72
C GLY A 25 6.62 1.91 27.44
N VAL A 26 5.33 2.07 27.17
CA VAL A 26 4.81 2.74 25.97
C VAL A 26 5.12 4.24 25.91
N ARG A 27 5.50 4.86 27.04
CA ARG A 27 5.85 6.28 27.14
C ARG A 27 7.35 6.55 26.98
N ASP A 28 8.18 5.51 26.87
CA ASP A 28 9.61 5.69 26.64
C ASP A 28 9.84 6.36 25.27
N GLN A 29 10.63 7.44 25.28
CA GLN A 29 10.86 8.27 24.10
C GLN A 29 11.41 7.48 22.91
N ARG A 30 12.22 6.44 23.16
CA ARG A 30 12.80 5.58 22.10
C ARG A 30 11.71 4.74 21.44
N ILE A 31 10.71 4.31 22.20
CA ILE A 31 9.54 3.58 21.71
C ILE A 31 8.66 4.49 20.87
N LEU A 32 8.43 5.73 21.33
CA LEU A 32 7.69 6.73 20.57
C LEU A 32 8.37 7.08 19.24
N VAL A 33 9.70 7.22 19.23
CA VAL A 33 10.45 7.46 17.98
C VAL A 33 10.33 6.28 17.03
N LYS A 34 10.47 5.04 17.53
CA LYS A 34 10.32 3.83 16.71
C LYS A 34 8.88 3.64 16.20
N SER A 35 7.86 4.02 16.96
CA SER A 35 6.46 3.94 16.51
C SER A 35 6.20 4.89 15.34
N VAL A 36 6.66 6.14 15.43
CA VAL A 36 6.55 7.13 14.35
C VAL A 36 7.29 6.67 13.09
N GLN A 37 8.45 6.02 13.23
CA GLN A 37 9.17 5.45 12.09
C GLN A 37 8.36 4.32 11.42
N LEU A 38 7.75 3.44 12.20
CA LEU A 38 6.90 2.37 11.69
C LEU A 38 5.66 2.93 10.97
N ASP A 39 5.00 3.94 11.53
CA ASP A 39 3.85 4.61 10.91
C ASP A 39 4.23 5.24 9.56
N ARG A 40 5.42 5.84 9.46
CA ARG A 40 5.92 6.39 8.19
C ARG A 40 6.09 5.31 7.13
N ILE A 41 6.64 4.14 7.49
CA ILE A 41 6.82 3.01 6.58
C ILE A 41 5.46 2.51 6.08
N ILE A 42 4.49 2.34 6.99
CA ILE A 42 3.13 1.93 6.65
C ILE A 42 2.48 2.94 5.71
N ASN A 43 2.56 4.24 6.03
CA ASN A 43 1.95 5.30 5.23
C ASN A 43 2.53 5.39 3.81
N VAL A 44 3.86 5.28 3.66
CA VAL A 44 4.51 5.27 2.34
C VAL A 44 4.05 4.07 1.53
N TYR A 45 3.97 2.89 2.15
CA TYR A 45 3.50 1.70 1.47
C TYR A 45 2.03 1.81 1.04
N MET A 46 1.15 2.25 1.95
CA MET A 46 -0.28 2.40 1.66
C MET A 46 -0.52 3.40 0.52
N LYS A 47 0.19 4.54 0.52
CA LYS A 47 0.11 5.51 -0.59
C LYS A 47 0.55 4.91 -1.92
N LYS A 48 1.63 4.15 -1.93
CA LYS A 48 2.11 3.47 -3.15
C LYS A 48 1.09 2.45 -3.65
N PHE A 49 0.53 1.64 -2.76
CA PHE A 49 -0.47 0.63 -3.09
C PHE A 49 -1.77 1.24 -3.63
N GLN A 50 -2.22 2.36 -3.05
CA GLN A 50 -3.39 3.09 -3.54
C GLN A 50 -3.15 3.64 -4.95
N LYS A 51 -1.96 4.20 -5.22
CA LYS A 51 -1.60 4.72 -6.55
C LYS A 51 -1.60 3.62 -7.61
N GLU A 52 -0.95 2.48 -7.33
CA GLU A 52 -0.90 1.34 -8.25
C GLU A 52 -2.30 0.76 -8.55
N LYS A 53 -3.18 0.71 -7.54
CA LYS A 53 -4.57 0.27 -7.72
C LYS A 53 -5.39 1.22 -8.60
N ILE A 54 -5.25 2.54 -8.40
CA ILE A 54 -5.94 3.55 -9.22
C ILE A 54 -5.45 3.48 -10.67
N GLU A 55 -4.14 3.34 -10.88
CA GLU A 55 -3.55 3.20 -12.22
C GLU A 55 -4.03 1.94 -12.94
N TYR A 56 -4.16 0.81 -12.22
CA TYR A 56 -4.74 -0.40 -12.78
C TYR A 56 -6.19 -0.19 -13.23
N ILE A 57 -7.03 0.43 -12.38
CA ILE A 57 -8.45 0.68 -12.70
C ILE A 57 -8.58 1.60 -13.92
N ASN A 58 -7.79 2.68 -13.98
CA ASN A 58 -7.81 3.60 -15.12
C ASN A 58 -7.42 2.89 -16.43
N ASN A 59 -6.37 2.07 -16.40
CA ASN A 59 -5.97 1.30 -17.57
C ASN A 59 -7.04 0.28 -18.04
N GLN A 60 -7.83 -0.29 -17.12
CA GLN A 60 -8.95 -1.17 -17.50
C GLN A 60 -10.10 -0.39 -18.13
N ASN A 61 -10.42 0.78 -17.59
CA ASN A 61 -11.45 1.65 -18.14
C ASN A 61 -11.09 2.13 -19.56
N ASP A 62 -9.85 2.56 -19.79
CA ASP A 62 -9.38 2.99 -21.12
C ASP A 62 -9.47 1.86 -22.16
N LYS A 63 -9.09 0.63 -21.77
CA LYS A 63 -9.23 -0.56 -22.64
C LYS A 63 -10.70 -0.86 -22.97
N MET A 64 -11.60 -0.74 -22.00
CA MET A 64 -13.02 -0.97 -22.20
C MET A 64 -13.65 0.10 -23.09
N THR A 65 -13.26 1.37 -22.93
CA THR A 65 -13.71 2.48 -23.78
C THR A 65 -13.23 2.33 -25.23
N ASN A 66 -11.97 1.93 -25.44
CA ASN A 66 -11.42 1.72 -26.79
C ASN A 66 -12.01 0.49 -27.50
N SER A 67 -12.36 -0.56 -26.74
CA SER A 67 -13.06 -1.74 -27.25
C SER A 67 -14.50 -1.45 -27.67
N SER A 68 -15.22 -0.61 -26.91
CA SER A 68 -16.58 -0.20 -27.28
C SER A 68 -16.59 0.70 -28.53
N ARG A 69 -15.66 1.65 -28.63
CA ARG A 69 -15.55 2.56 -29.80
C ARG A 69 -15.24 1.82 -31.10
N THR A 70 -14.39 0.79 -31.05
CA THR A 70 -14.05 -0.01 -32.23
C THR A 70 -15.22 -0.86 -32.69
N LYS A 71 -16.04 -1.39 -31.78
CA LYS A 71 -17.28 -2.12 -32.12
C LYS A 71 -18.35 -1.23 -32.75
N GLU A 72 -18.51 0.01 -32.27
CA GLU A 72 -19.42 0.98 -32.89
C GLU A 72 -18.99 1.35 -34.32
N LEU A 73 -17.69 1.59 -34.54
CA LEU A 73 -17.16 1.95 -35.86
C LEU A 73 -17.32 0.81 -36.90
N ILE A 74 -17.12 -0.44 -36.48
CA ILE A 74 -17.25 -1.61 -37.37
C ILE A 74 -18.72 -1.91 -37.69
N GLY A 75 -19.66 -1.64 -36.78
CA GLY A 75 -21.09 -1.83 -37.00
C GLY A 75 -21.77 -0.76 -37.86
N MET A 76 -21.05 0.31 -38.23
CA MET A 76 -21.52 1.38 -39.11
C MET A 76 -21.01 1.24 -40.57
N LEU A 77 -20.20 0.22 -40.87
CA LEU A 77 -19.74 -0.16 -42.22
C LEU A 77 -20.57 -1.33 -42.76
#